data_AF-A0A7S1A337-F1
#
_entry.id   AF-A0A7S1A337-F1
#
_cell.length_a   1.000
_cell.length_b   1.000
_cell.length_c   1.000
_cell.angle_alpha   90.00
_cell.angle_beta   90.00
_cell.angle_gamma   90.00
#
_symmetry.space_group_name_H-M   'P 1'
#
loop_
_entity.id
_entity.type
_entity.pdbx_description
1 polymer ?
#
loop_
_entity_poly.entity_id
_entity_poly.type
_entity_poly.pdbx_seq_one_letter_code
_entity_poly.pdbx_strand_id
1 'polypeptide(L)'
;TVSLSPITFCAFEVQWMRNQKRPMDRLEQLKKVGAKALPALFRESLDGELVASITSTLLTGMDVDSHEVVPFACAVLQALTKTPRFELSVRSLSAVERSVCDQVFAVIETRAGPSDMLAGLMDAYLAGSPKRRSANQTRSDASDDGDAVRQGSAAATDSSDVQFSEGPSHGPPPCVVFSLDSCD
;
A
#
# COMPACT_ATOMS: atom_id res chain seq x y z
N THR A 1 34.92 11.59 12.31
CA THR A 1 33.67 10.83 12.27
C THR A 1 32.58 11.68 12.92
N VAL A 2 31.73 12.32 12.12
CA VAL A 2 30.61 13.11 12.67
C VAL A 2 29.54 12.11 13.10
N SER A 3 29.44 11.87 14.40
CA SER A 3 28.36 11.08 14.98
C SER A 3 27.08 11.91 14.93
N LEU A 4 26.36 11.82 13.81
CA LEU A 4 24.99 12.32 13.74
C LEU A 4 24.17 11.47 14.70
N SER A 5 23.54 12.12 15.68
CA SER A 5 22.63 11.44 16.59
C SER A 5 21.60 10.64 15.79
N PRO A 6 21.37 9.36 16.12
CA PRO A 6 20.38 8.56 15.40
C PRO A 6 19.02 9.25 15.53
N ILE A 7 18.36 9.45 14.38
CA ILE A 7 17.00 9.98 14.36
C ILE A 7 16.07 8.98 15.03
N THR A 8 15.20 9.46 15.91
CA THR A 8 14.19 8.62 16.55
C THR A 8 13.00 8.41 15.60
N PHE A 9 12.23 7.34 15.80
CA PHE A 9 11.01 7.10 15.02
C PHE A 9 10.06 8.30 15.04
N CYS A 10 9.81 8.88 16.22
CA CYS A 10 8.93 10.04 16.38
C CYS A 10 9.41 11.26 15.56
N ALA A 11 10.72 11.54 15.56
CA ALA A 11 11.27 12.63 14.75
C ALA A 11 11.12 12.36 13.24
N PHE A 12 11.33 11.10 12.83
CA PHE A 12 11.08 10.68 11.45
C PHE A 12 9.62 10.86 11.07
N GLU A 13 8.69 10.36 11.88
CA GLU A 13 7.25 10.38 11.62
C GLU A 13 6.69 11.80 11.54
N VAL A 14 7.08 12.69 12.47
CA VAL A 14 6.67 14.10 12.43
C VAL A 14 7.11 14.76 11.12
N GLN A 15 8.36 14.53 10.70
CA GLN A 15 8.85 15.08 9.44
C GLN A 15 8.19 14.41 8.23
N TRP A 16 7.90 13.11 8.31
CA TRP A 16 7.21 12.35 7.29
C TRP A 16 5.81 12.91 7.04
N MET A 17 5.05 13.16 8.11
CA MET A 17 3.70 13.74 8.04
C MET A 17 3.72 15.17 7.54
N ARG A 18 4.68 15.99 7.97
CA ARG A 18 4.84 17.37 7.47
C ARG A 18 5.07 17.42 5.95
N ASN A 19 5.75 16.41 5.40
CA ASN A 19 6.09 16.34 3.98
C ASN A 19 5.06 15.57 3.13
N GLN A 20 3.82 15.34 3.62
CA GLN A 20 2.81 14.53 2.90
C GLN A 20 2.50 15.03 1.49
N LYS A 21 2.51 16.34 1.27
CA LYS A 21 2.27 16.96 -0.04
C LYS A 21 3.55 17.12 -0.89
N ARG A 22 4.69 16.65 -0.39
CA ARG A 22 6.02 16.82 -0.98
C ARG A 22 6.73 15.47 -1.07
N PRO A 23 6.36 14.61 -2.03
CA PRO A 23 6.90 13.25 -2.14
C PRO A 23 8.43 13.22 -2.32
N MET A 24 9.01 14.21 -3.02
CA MET A 24 10.46 14.31 -3.16
C MET A 24 11.17 14.61 -1.85
N ASP A 25 10.59 15.44 -0.97
CA ASP A 25 11.13 15.69 0.37
C ASP A 25 11.08 14.43 1.25
N ARG A 26 10.03 13.60 1.10
CA ARG A 26 9.94 12.30 1.76
C ARG A 26 11.00 11.32 1.24
N LEU A 27 11.23 11.30 -0.07
CA LEU A 27 12.28 10.49 -0.68
C LEU A 27 13.67 10.91 -0.15
N GLU A 28 13.96 12.21 -0.10
CA GLU A 28 15.21 12.73 0.45
C GLU A 28 15.35 12.43 1.95
N GLN A 29 14.25 12.43 2.70
CA GLN A 29 14.25 11.99 4.10
C GLN A 29 14.60 10.49 4.23
N LEU A 30 14.03 9.62 3.38
CA LEU A 30 14.41 8.19 3.35
C LEU A 30 15.90 8.01 3.00
N LYS A 31 16.41 8.76 2.02
CA LYS A 31 17.84 8.71 1.64
C LYS A 31 18.74 9.13 2.79
N LYS A 32 18.37 10.19 3.54
CA LYS A 32 19.12 10.66 4.72
C LYS A 32 19.18 9.62 5.84
N VAL A 33 18.09 8.90 6.08
CA VAL A 33 18.07 7.78 7.04
C VAL A 33 18.92 6.62 6.51
N GLY A 34 18.77 6.32 5.22
CA GLY A 34 19.41 5.20 4.55
C GLY A 34 18.69 3.88 4.81
N ALA A 35 18.58 3.04 3.77
CA ALA A 35 17.86 1.77 3.82
C ALA A 35 18.31 0.86 4.98
N LYS A 36 19.61 0.81 5.27
CA LYS A 36 20.18 -0.06 6.32
C LYS A 36 19.73 0.28 7.74
N ALA A 37 19.34 1.54 7.99
CA ALA A 37 18.91 2.00 9.31
C ALA A 37 17.41 1.77 9.56
N LEU A 38 16.61 1.54 8.51
CA LEU A 38 15.15 1.40 8.61
C LEU A 38 14.69 0.29 9.58
N PRO A 39 15.28 -0.92 9.62
CA PRO A 39 14.82 -1.96 10.54
C PRO A 39 14.99 -1.56 12.01
N ALA A 40 16.04 -0.80 12.33
CA ALA A 40 16.27 -0.28 13.67
C ALA A 40 15.33 0.90 13.98
N LEU A 41 15.10 1.78 13.00
CA LEU A 41 14.21 2.93 13.14
C LEU A 41 12.74 2.52 13.35
N PHE A 42 12.27 1.51 12.62
CA PHE A 42 10.89 1.04 12.62
C PHE A 42 10.66 -0.18 13.52
N ARG A 43 11.62 -0.49 14.40
CA ARG A 43 11.60 -1.70 15.24
C ARG A 43 10.28 -1.89 16.01
N GLU A 44 9.71 -0.80 16.50
CA GLU A 44 8.52 -0.84 17.37
C GLU A 44 7.24 -0.38 16.65
N SER A 45 7.36 0.36 15.55
CA SER A 45 6.28 1.18 14.99
C SER A 45 6.17 1.10 13.46
N LEU A 46 6.29 -0.10 12.88
CA LEU A 46 5.95 -0.30 11.47
C LEU A 46 4.47 -0.71 11.34
N ASP A 47 3.68 0.11 10.66
CA ASP A 47 2.27 -0.18 10.32
C ASP A 47 2.02 -0.17 8.81
N GLY A 48 0.81 -0.58 8.40
CA GLY A 48 0.44 -0.68 6.99
C GLY A 48 0.42 0.67 6.28
N GLU A 49 -0.08 1.72 6.94
CA GLU A 49 -0.17 3.07 6.37
C GLU A 49 1.22 3.63 6.06
N LEU A 50 2.19 3.43 6.95
CA LEU A 50 3.56 3.86 6.73
C LEU A 50 4.21 3.05 5.60
N VAL A 51 4.00 1.73 5.54
CA VAL A 51 4.51 0.90 4.42
C VAL A 51 3.94 1.38 3.08
N ALA A 52 2.62 1.62 3.00
CA ALA A 52 1.96 2.14 1.81
C ALA A 52 2.48 3.53 1.43
N SER A 53 2.70 4.39 2.42
CA SER A 53 3.24 5.73 2.21
C SER A 53 4.66 5.70 1.66
N ILE A 54 5.50 4.77 2.15
CA ILE A 54 6.87 4.57 1.65
C ILE A 54 6.83 4.05 0.21
N THR A 55 6.03 3.02 -0.10
CA THR A 55 5.97 2.47 -1.46
C THR A 55 5.45 3.48 -2.48
N SER A 56 4.43 4.27 -2.14
CA SER A 56 3.96 5.38 -2.98
C SER A 56 5.03 6.45 -3.21
N THR A 57 5.81 6.78 -2.18
CA THR A 57 6.94 7.72 -2.28
C THR A 57 8.02 7.20 -3.21
N LEU A 58 8.38 5.92 -3.10
CA LEU A 58 9.34 5.27 -4.00
C LEU A 58 8.85 5.24 -5.45
N LEU A 59 7.57 4.92 -5.68
CA LEU A 59 6.98 4.92 -7.01
C LEU A 59 7.09 6.31 -7.66
N THR A 60 6.72 7.35 -6.93
CA THR A 60 6.84 8.74 -7.39
C THR A 60 8.29 9.12 -7.68
N GLY A 61 9.22 8.72 -6.81
CA GLY A 61 10.64 8.98 -6.99
C GLY A 61 11.20 8.33 -8.25
N MET A 62 10.78 7.09 -8.54
CA MET A 62 11.19 6.36 -9.74
C MET A 62 10.62 6.98 -11.04
N ASP A 63 9.48 7.65 -10.97
CA ASP A 63 8.91 8.36 -12.12
C ASP A 63 9.76 9.59 -12.49
N VAL A 64 10.28 10.30 -11.48
CA VAL A 64 11.11 11.50 -11.66
C VAL A 64 12.56 11.17 -12.04
N ASP A 65 13.21 10.27 -11.30
CA ASP A 65 14.61 9.92 -11.52
C ASP A 65 14.85 8.40 -11.36
N SER A 66 14.79 7.72 -12.50
CA SER A 66 14.80 6.26 -12.54
C SER A 66 16.12 5.61 -12.17
N HIS A 67 17.26 6.23 -12.46
CA HIS A 67 18.54 5.53 -12.50
C HIS A 67 19.11 5.30 -11.10
N GLU A 68 18.99 6.30 -10.22
CA GLU A 68 19.49 6.19 -8.84
C GLU A 68 18.42 5.66 -7.88
N VAL A 69 17.14 5.90 -8.16
CA VAL A 69 16.07 5.57 -7.22
C VAL A 69 15.72 4.08 -7.25
N VAL A 70 15.80 3.40 -8.38
CA VAL A 70 15.51 1.95 -8.48
C VAL A 70 16.39 1.09 -7.55
N PRO A 71 17.73 1.20 -7.55
CA PRO A 71 18.56 0.41 -6.63
C PRO A 71 18.31 0.79 -5.16
N PHE A 72 18.03 2.08 -4.89
CA PHE A 72 17.67 2.53 -3.55
C PHE A 72 16.33 1.95 -3.09
N ALA A 73 15.32 1.93 -3.95
CA ALA A 73 14.00 1.35 -3.69
C ALA A 73 14.13 -0.15 -3.37
N CYS A 74 14.92 -0.90 -4.14
CA CYS A 74 15.22 -2.30 -3.85
C CYS A 74 15.81 -2.47 -2.43
N ALA A 75 16.80 -1.64 -2.07
CA ALA A 75 17.43 -1.68 -0.76
C ALA A 75 16.45 -1.33 0.37
N VAL A 76 15.57 -0.34 0.15
CA VAL A 76 14.52 0.05 1.11
C VAL A 76 13.51 -1.08 1.31
N LEU A 77 12.96 -1.65 0.24
CA LEU A 77 12.01 -2.77 0.32
C LEU A 77 12.64 -3.97 1.04
N GLN A 78 13.88 -4.31 0.72
CA GLN A 78 14.62 -5.38 1.39
C GLN A 78 14.94 -5.08 2.86
N ALA A 79 15.09 -3.81 3.23
CA ALA A 79 15.23 -3.44 4.63
C ALA A 79 13.88 -3.57 5.35
N LEU A 80 12.78 -3.13 4.73
CA LEU A 80 11.45 -3.25 5.33
C LEU A 80 11.10 -4.71 5.65
N THR A 81 11.41 -5.66 4.76
CA THR A 81 11.17 -7.10 5.03
C THR A 81 11.91 -7.65 6.25
N LYS A 82 12.99 -6.98 6.70
CA LYS A 82 13.76 -7.34 7.89
C LYS A 82 13.26 -6.68 9.18
N THR A 83 12.26 -5.81 9.07
CA THR A 83 11.72 -5.07 10.22
C THR A 83 10.76 -5.97 11.01
N PRO A 84 10.81 -5.96 12.36
CA PRO A 84 9.77 -6.58 13.17
C PRO A 84 8.39 -6.03 12.77
N ARG A 85 7.37 -6.89 12.79
CA ARG A 85 5.98 -6.55 12.39
C ARG A 85 5.72 -6.35 10.90
N PHE A 86 6.74 -6.39 10.03
CA PHE A 86 6.56 -6.24 8.58
C PHE A 86 5.40 -7.09 8.02
N GLU A 87 5.34 -8.38 8.35
CA GLU A 87 4.25 -9.26 7.89
C GLU A 87 2.86 -8.77 8.33
N LEU A 88 2.75 -8.22 9.55
CA LEU A 88 1.49 -7.69 10.07
C LEU A 88 1.11 -6.40 9.35
N SER A 89 2.08 -5.51 9.12
CA SER A 89 1.90 -4.27 8.37
C SER A 89 1.42 -4.55 6.94
N VAL A 90 2.07 -5.48 6.24
CA VAL A 90 1.67 -5.87 4.88
C VAL A 90 0.28 -6.51 4.84
N ARG A 91 -0.08 -7.33 5.85
CA ARG A 91 -1.43 -7.91 5.96
C ARG A 91 -2.52 -6.85 6.06
N SER A 92 -2.23 -5.72 6.69
CA SER A 92 -3.18 -4.61 6.85
C SER A 92 -3.36 -3.73 5.61
N LEU A 93 -2.53 -3.91 4.56
CA LEU A 93 -2.65 -3.14 3.33
C LEU A 93 -3.98 -3.43 2.60
N SER A 94 -4.65 -2.36 2.21
CA SER A 94 -5.82 -2.37 1.33
C SER A 94 -5.47 -2.84 -0.09
N ALA A 95 -6.50 -3.15 -0.89
CA ALA A 95 -6.31 -3.53 -2.30
C ALA A 95 -5.64 -2.42 -3.13
N VAL A 96 -5.96 -1.16 -2.85
CA VAL A 96 -5.38 0.01 -3.54
C VAL A 96 -3.88 0.11 -3.22
N GLU A 97 -3.50 -0.01 -1.95
CA GLU A 97 -2.10 0.08 -1.53
C GLU A 97 -1.27 -1.12 -2.04
N ARG A 98 -1.87 -2.30 -2.13
CA ARG A 98 -1.24 -3.47 -2.76
C ARG A 98 -0.97 -3.25 -4.24
N SER A 99 -1.92 -2.67 -4.97
CA SER A 99 -1.71 -2.29 -6.38
C SER A 99 -0.55 -1.31 -6.56
N VAL A 100 -0.33 -0.40 -5.61
CA VAL A 100 0.85 0.48 -5.62
C VAL A 100 2.15 -0.32 -5.42
N CYS A 101 2.15 -1.32 -4.55
CA CYS A 101 3.29 -2.21 -4.37
C CYS A 101 3.59 -3.00 -5.66
N ASP A 102 2.56 -3.54 -6.31
CA ASP A 102 2.68 -4.26 -7.58
C ASP A 102 3.28 -3.37 -8.68
N GLN A 103 2.86 -2.11 -8.75
CA GLN A 103 3.44 -1.13 -9.68
C GLN A 103 4.92 -0.86 -9.39
N VAL A 104 5.31 -0.75 -8.12
CA VAL A 104 6.73 -0.59 -7.73
C VAL A 104 7.55 -1.79 -8.20
N PHE A 105 7.06 -3.01 -7.98
CA PHE A 105 7.75 -4.23 -8.43
C PHE A 105 7.86 -4.30 -9.95
N ALA A 106 6.78 -3.98 -10.68
CA ALA A 106 6.81 -3.95 -12.15
C ALA A 106 7.83 -2.94 -12.70
N VAL A 107 7.94 -1.76 -12.09
CA VAL A 107 8.94 -0.75 -12.48
C VAL A 107 10.36 -1.24 -12.20
N ILE A 108 10.59 -1.87 -11.04
CA ILE A 108 11.89 -2.45 -10.69
C ILE A 108 12.24 -3.57 -11.68
N GLU A 109 11.33 -4.50 -11.95
CA GLU A 109 11.54 -5.60 -12.88
C GLU A 109 11.87 -5.10 -14.30
N THR A 110 11.13 -4.11 -14.77
CA THR A 110 11.34 -3.52 -16.11
C THR A 110 12.71 -2.85 -16.24
N ARG A 111 13.21 -2.23 -15.17
CA ARG A 111 14.43 -1.40 -15.22
C ARG A 111 15.70 -2.11 -14.75
N ALA A 112 15.60 -2.94 -13.71
CA ALA A 112 16.71 -3.69 -13.15
C ALA A 112 16.78 -5.13 -13.67
N GLY A 113 15.72 -5.60 -14.35
CA GLY A 113 15.58 -6.99 -14.79
C GLY A 113 15.05 -7.92 -13.69
N PRO A 114 14.69 -9.16 -14.06
CA PRO A 114 14.30 -10.18 -13.10
C PRO A 114 15.49 -10.56 -12.22
N SER A 115 15.26 -10.74 -10.93
CA SER A 115 16.27 -11.11 -9.94
C SER A 115 15.66 -11.99 -8.86
N ASP A 116 16.40 -12.99 -8.38
CA ASP A 116 15.99 -13.83 -7.24
C ASP A 116 15.67 -12.99 -5.99
N MET A 117 16.39 -11.87 -5.82
CA MET A 117 16.11 -10.92 -4.75
C MET A 117 14.73 -10.29 -4.92
N LEU A 118 14.36 -9.89 -6.14
CA LEU A 118 13.05 -9.28 -6.42
C LEU A 118 11.93 -10.30 -6.24
N ALA A 119 12.12 -11.54 -6.70
CA ALA A 119 11.18 -12.63 -6.48
C ALA A 119 10.93 -12.87 -4.98
N GLY A 120 12.00 -12.92 -4.17
CA GLY A 120 11.89 -13.04 -2.71
C GLY A 120 11.19 -11.85 -2.03
N LEU A 121 11.34 -10.63 -2.58
CA LEU A 121 10.59 -9.46 -2.10
C LEU A 121 9.10 -9.57 -2.43
N MET A 122 8.77 -9.94 -3.67
CA MET A 122 7.37 -10.13 -4.08
C MET A 122 6.70 -11.20 -3.24
N ASP A 123 7.37 -12.34 -3.00
CA ASP A 123 6.85 -13.40 -2.14
C ASP A 123 6.61 -12.92 -0.71
N ALA A 124 7.52 -12.12 -0.13
CA ALA A 124 7.35 -11.57 1.21
C ALA A 124 6.14 -10.62 1.31
N TYR A 125 5.88 -9.82 0.27
CA TYR A 125 4.71 -8.94 0.21
C TYR A 125 3.40 -9.72 -0.06
N LEU A 126 3.46 -10.80 -0.85
CA LEU A 126 2.30 -11.63 -1.18
C LEU A 126 1.91 -12.62 -0.08
N ALA A 127 2.86 -13.10 0.72
CA ALA A 127 2.63 -13.99 1.86
C ALA A 127 1.69 -13.38 2.92
N GLY A 128 1.58 -12.05 2.95
CA GLY A 128 0.61 -11.31 3.77
C GLY A 128 -0.81 -11.23 3.20
N SER A 129 -1.10 -11.87 2.07
CA SER A 129 -2.46 -11.91 1.54
C SER A 129 -3.31 -12.87 2.36
N PRO A 130 -4.48 -12.47 2.90
CA PRO A 130 -5.39 -13.40 3.54
C PRO A 130 -5.73 -14.46 2.50
N LYS A 131 -5.19 -15.67 2.68
CA LYS A 131 -5.48 -16.84 1.87
C LYS A 131 -6.99 -17.02 2.00
N ARG A 132 -7.75 -16.56 1.01
CA ARG A 132 -9.20 -16.73 0.98
C ARG A 132 -9.42 -18.21 1.22
N ARG A 133 -9.89 -18.58 2.41
CA ARG A 133 -10.33 -19.94 2.66
C ARG A 133 -11.48 -20.12 1.70
N SER A 134 -11.20 -20.75 0.56
CA SER A 134 -12.24 -21.15 -0.38
C SER A 134 -13.25 -21.95 0.42
N ALA A 135 -14.40 -21.34 0.66
CA ALA A 135 -15.54 -21.94 1.33
C ALA A 135 -16.24 -22.95 0.42
N ASN A 136 -15.45 -23.86 -0.15
CA ASN A 136 -15.90 -24.95 -1.04
C ASN A 136 -15.19 -26.27 -0.65
N GLN A 137 -14.93 -26.48 0.64
CA GLN A 137 -14.84 -27.83 1.17
C GLN A 137 -16.27 -28.34 1.35
N THR A 138 -16.87 -28.66 0.22
CA THR A 138 -18.07 -29.48 0.12
C THR A 138 -17.77 -30.74 0.91
N ARG A 139 -18.49 -30.93 2.01
CA ARG A 139 -18.65 -32.23 2.65
C ARG A 139 -19.30 -33.15 1.61
N SER A 140 -18.50 -33.84 0.83
CA SER A 140 -18.94 -35.07 0.18
C SER A 140 -18.87 -36.17 1.23
N ASP A 141 -19.81 -36.12 2.17
CA ASP A 141 -20.15 -37.28 2.99
C ASP A 141 -21.26 -38.00 2.22
N ALA A 142 -20.88 -39.09 1.57
CA ALA A 142 -21.78 -39.95 0.83
C ALA A 142 -22.34 -41.00 1.80
N SER A 143 -23.60 -40.82 2.18
CA SER A 143 -24.54 -41.79 2.75
C SER A 143 -25.87 -41.04 2.88
N ASP A 144 -27.06 -41.53 2.60
CA ASP A 144 -27.63 -42.82 2.21
C ASP A 144 -29.16 -42.52 2.18
N ASP A 145 -29.93 -43.31 1.45
CA ASP A 145 -31.35 -43.09 1.11
C ASP A 145 -32.29 -42.63 2.23
N GLY A 146 -33.22 -41.72 1.89
CA GLY A 146 -34.25 -41.23 2.81
C GLY A 146 -35.34 -40.38 2.16
N ASP A 147 -36.27 -41.06 1.49
CA ASP A 147 -37.56 -40.56 0.99
C ASP A 147 -38.43 -39.98 2.13
N ALA A 148 -38.82 -38.71 2.02
CA ALA A 148 -40.05 -38.18 2.64
C ALA A 148 -40.46 -36.83 2.02
N VAL A 149 -41.50 -36.89 1.20
CA VAL A 149 -42.39 -35.79 0.80
C VAL A 149 -42.87 -34.98 2.01
N ARG A 150 -42.78 -33.63 1.94
CA ARG A 150 -43.86 -32.77 2.46
C ARG A 150 -43.87 -31.35 1.87
N GLN A 151 -44.99 -31.06 1.20
CA GLN A 151 -45.44 -29.75 0.73
C GLN A 151 -45.67 -28.77 1.88
N GLY A 152 -45.42 -27.48 1.64
CA GLY A 152 -45.78 -26.40 2.55
C GLY A 152 -45.66 -25.02 1.89
N SER A 153 -46.80 -24.41 1.61
CA SER A 153 -47.04 -23.16 0.88
C SER A 153 -46.40 -21.88 1.43
N ALA A 154 -46.08 -21.00 0.48
CA ALA A 154 -46.31 -19.54 0.39
C ALA A 154 -46.36 -18.68 1.68
N ALA A 155 -45.56 -17.61 1.68
CA ALA A 155 -46.06 -16.25 1.92
C ALA A 155 -45.02 -15.21 1.45
N ALA A 156 -45.50 -14.24 0.68
CA ALA A 156 -44.80 -13.04 0.25
C ALA A 156 -44.78 -11.98 1.36
N THR A 157 -43.71 -11.19 1.43
CA THR A 157 -43.69 -9.77 1.85
C THR A 157 -42.34 -9.19 1.40
N ASP A 158 -42.33 -8.19 0.51
CA ASP A 158 -42.46 -6.74 0.79
C ASP A 158 -41.06 -6.11 0.85
N SER A 159 -40.56 -5.59 -0.28
CA SER A 159 -40.69 -4.19 -0.69
C SER A 159 -40.15 -3.21 0.35
N SER A 160 -38.93 -2.74 0.14
CA SER A 160 -38.43 -1.50 0.75
C SER A 160 -37.48 -0.84 -0.23
N ASP A 161 -38.12 -0.03 -1.07
CA ASP A 161 -37.56 1.04 -1.87
C ASP A 161 -36.80 2.02 -0.96
N VAL A 162 -35.49 2.18 -1.19
CA VAL A 162 -34.70 3.25 -0.55
C VAL A 162 -34.25 4.22 -1.64
N GLN A 163 -35.07 5.26 -1.82
CA GLN A 163 -34.69 6.49 -2.50
C GLN A 163 -33.41 7.06 -1.87
N PHE A 164 -32.31 7.02 -2.61
CA PHE A 164 -31.14 7.82 -2.28
C PHE A 164 -31.28 9.17 -2.99
N SER A 165 -31.50 10.20 -2.19
CA SER A 165 -31.68 11.57 -2.63
C SER A 165 -30.44 12.09 -3.36
N GLU A 166 -30.66 12.51 -4.60
CA GLU A 166 -29.76 13.32 -5.42
C GLU A 166 -29.57 14.69 -4.72
N GLY A 167 -28.37 14.92 -4.19
CA GLY A 167 -27.94 16.18 -3.59
C GLY A 167 -27.09 17.01 -4.56
N PRO A 168 -27.15 18.35 -4.49
CA PRO A 168 -26.85 19.24 -5.60
C PRO A 168 -25.36 19.33 -5.97
N SER A 169 -25.16 19.31 -7.29
CA SER A 169 -24.03 19.81 -8.07
C SER A 169 -23.32 21.01 -7.42
N HIS A 170 -22.16 20.76 -6.83
CA HIS A 170 -21.18 21.82 -6.57
C HIS A 170 -20.46 22.12 -7.87
N GLY A 171 -20.75 23.31 -8.42
CA GLY A 171 -20.16 23.81 -9.66
C GLY A 171 -18.63 23.88 -9.63
N PRO A 172 -18.00 23.99 -10.81
CA PRO A 172 -16.55 24.04 -10.93
C PRO A 172 -15.99 25.27 -10.18
N PRO A 173 -14.82 25.14 -9.54
CA PRO A 173 -14.14 26.27 -8.91
C PRO A 173 -13.76 27.32 -9.99
N PRO A 174 -13.76 28.62 -9.64
CA PRO A 174 -13.39 29.68 -10.57
C PRO A 174 -11.93 29.51 -11.04
N CYS A 175 -11.73 29.55 -12.36
CA CYS A 175 -10.42 29.67 -12.96
C CYS A 175 -9.78 30.99 -12.51
N VAL A 176 -8.78 30.91 -11.62
CA VAL A 176 -7.87 32.01 -11.34
C VAL A 176 -6.98 32.21 -12.57
N VAL A 177 -7.31 33.23 -13.37
CA VAL A 177 -6.47 33.71 -14.45
C VAL A 177 -5.33 34.50 -13.80
N PHE A 178 -4.15 33.89 -13.70
CA PHE A 178 -2.93 34.64 -13.38
C PHE A 178 -2.50 35.42 -14.62
N SER A 179 -2.76 36.72 -14.62
CA SER A 179 -2.09 37.65 -15.52
C SER A 179 -0.61 37.70 -15.15
N LEU A 180 0.23 37.15 -16.03
CA LEU A 180 1.66 37.44 -16.05
C LEU A 180 1.84 38.83 -16.62
N ASP A 181 2.04 39.81 -15.75
CA ASP A 181 2.61 41.10 -16.10
C ASP A 181 4.11 40.89 -16.34
N SER A 182 4.50 40.92 -17.62
CA SER A 182 5.91 41.00 -18.03
C SER A 182 6.46 42.36 -17.59
N CYS A 183 7.39 42.37 -16.65
CA CYS A 183 8.31 43.48 -16.51
C CYS A 183 9.53 43.25 -17.41
N ASP A 184 9.78 44.28 -18.21
CA ASP A 184 10.94 44.55 -19.07
C ASP A 184 12.29 44.42 -18.34
#